data_AF-A0A6H2GE74-F1
#
_entry.id   AF-A0A6H2GE74-F1
#
_cell.length_a   1.000
_cell.length_b   1.000
_cell.length_c   1.000
_cell.angle_alpha   90.00
_cell.angle_beta   90.00
_cell.angle_gamma   90.00
#
_symmetry.space_group_name_H-M   'P 1'
#
loop_
_entity.id
_entity.type
_entity.pdbx_description
1 polymer ?
#
loop_
_entity_poly.entity_id
_entity_poly.type
_entity_poly.pdbx_seq_one_letter_code
_entity_poly.pdbx_strand_id
1 'polypeptide(L)'
;MRVLLRPVLVPELGLVVLKPGRESIQIFHNPRVLVEPEPKSMRNLPSGVVPAVRQPLAEDKTLLPFFSNERVIRAAGGVGALSDWLLRHVTSCQWPNGDYHHTETVIHRYGTGAMVLCWHCDNQLRDQTSESLELLAQQNLTAWVIDVIRHAISGTQERELSLAELSWWAVCNQVVDALPEAVSRRSLGLPAEKICSVYRESDIVPGEQTATSILKQRTKNLAPLPYAHQQQKSPQEKTVVSIIVDPESPESFMKLPKRRRWVKEKYTRWVKTQPCACCGMPADDPHHLIGHGQGGMGTKAHDLFVLPLCRKHHNELHTDTVAFEDKYGSQLELIFRFIDRALAIGVLA
;
A
#
# COMPACT_ATOMS: atom_id res chain seq x y z
N MET A 1 29.91 -11.13 5.97
CA MET A 1 30.37 -10.90 7.37
C MET A 1 30.81 -9.45 7.54
N ARG A 2 30.46 -8.77 8.64
CA ARG A 2 30.93 -7.42 8.99
C ARG A 2 31.73 -7.49 10.29
N VAL A 3 32.77 -6.67 10.43
CA VAL A 3 33.65 -6.70 11.61
C VAL A 3 33.93 -5.26 12.05
N LEU A 4 33.75 -4.97 13.34
CA LEU A 4 34.19 -3.72 13.96
C LEU A 4 35.56 -3.96 14.59
N LEU A 5 36.57 -3.20 14.17
CA LEU A 5 37.92 -3.29 14.71
C LEU A 5 38.39 -1.91 15.13
N ARG A 6 39.00 -1.84 16.32
CA ARG A 6 39.70 -0.64 16.76
C ARG A 6 41.00 -0.48 15.96
N PRO A 7 41.18 0.62 15.21
CA PRO A 7 42.43 0.86 14.49
C PRO A 7 43.55 1.27 15.44
N VAL A 8 44.75 0.78 15.18
CA VAL A 8 46.00 1.28 15.77
C VAL A 8 46.71 2.11 14.72
N LEU A 9 46.84 3.41 14.97
CA LEU A 9 47.48 4.34 14.04
C LEU A 9 49.00 4.29 14.25
N VAL A 10 49.75 4.24 13.15
CA VAL A 10 51.21 4.42 13.12
C VAL A 10 51.51 5.63 12.22
N PRO A 11 51.32 6.87 12.73
CA PRO A 11 51.31 8.08 11.92
C PRO A 11 52.61 8.33 11.17
N GLU A 12 53.75 7.98 11.77
CA GLU A 12 55.09 8.19 11.22
C GLU A 12 55.31 7.40 9.92
N LEU A 13 54.58 6.29 9.74
CA LEU A 13 54.66 5.43 8.56
C LEU A 13 53.43 5.59 7.65
N GLY A 14 52.44 6.39 8.03
CA GLY A 14 51.17 6.49 7.33
C GLY A 14 50.38 5.17 7.31
N LEU A 15 50.59 4.30 8.31
CA LEU A 15 49.99 2.96 8.37
C LEU A 15 48.86 2.88 9.40
N VAL A 16 47.88 2.02 9.11
CA VAL A 16 46.83 1.62 10.05
C VAL A 16 46.94 0.11 10.27
N VAL A 17 47.11 -0.30 11.52
CA VAL A 17 47.18 -1.71 11.92
C VAL A 17 45.85 -2.14 12.53
N LEU A 18 45.29 -3.22 12.01
CA LEU A 18 44.06 -3.83 12.50
C LEU A 18 44.40 -5.19 13.13
N LYS A 19 43.83 -5.47 14.31
CA LYS A 19 44.00 -6.76 15.00
C LYS A 19 42.70 -7.56 14.97
N PRO A 20 42.44 -8.33 13.90
CA PRO A 20 41.30 -9.23 13.85
C PRO A 20 41.48 -10.44 14.78
N GLY A 21 40.36 -10.99 15.25
CA GLY A 21 40.32 -12.24 16.00
C GLY A 21 40.35 -13.46 15.07
N ARG A 22 40.38 -14.68 15.63
CA ARG A 22 40.44 -15.93 14.86
C ARG A 22 39.28 -16.10 13.88
N GLU A 23 38.09 -15.62 14.24
CA GLU A 23 36.89 -15.71 13.40
C GLU A 23 36.83 -14.60 12.34
N SER A 24 37.40 -13.42 12.62
CA SER A 24 37.33 -12.26 11.73
C SER A 24 38.50 -12.09 10.77
N ILE A 25 39.63 -12.80 10.99
CA ILE A 25 40.81 -12.75 10.11
C ILE A 25 40.48 -13.14 8.67
N GLN A 26 39.48 -14.03 8.48
CA GLN A 26 39.10 -14.53 7.16
C GLN A 26 38.66 -13.42 6.20
N ILE A 27 38.14 -12.31 6.72
CA ILE A 27 37.71 -11.17 5.90
C ILE A 27 38.89 -10.52 5.16
N PHE A 28 40.10 -10.58 5.74
CA PHE A 28 41.32 -9.99 5.19
C PHE A 28 42.06 -10.93 4.23
N HIS A 29 41.58 -12.17 4.04
CA HIS A 29 42.02 -13.01 2.92
C HIS A 29 41.43 -12.56 1.58
N ASN A 30 40.39 -11.71 1.59
CA ASN A 30 39.87 -11.11 0.37
C ASN A 30 40.86 -10.06 -0.17
N PRO A 31 40.99 -9.93 -1.51
CA PRO A 31 41.97 -9.03 -2.12
C PRO A 31 41.73 -7.55 -1.83
N ARG A 32 40.50 -7.17 -1.45
CA ARG A 32 40.12 -5.79 -1.10
C ARG A 32 39.10 -5.82 0.04
N VAL A 33 39.19 -4.84 0.94
CA VAL A 33 38.27 -4.64 2.08
C VAL A 33 37.79 -3.19 2.07
N LEU A 34 36.49 -2.98 2.29
CA LEU A 34 35.91 -1.65 2.49
C LEU A 34 36.05 -1.24 3.96
N VAL A 35 36.58 -0.04 4.21
CA VAL A 35 36.73 0.52 5.56
C VAL A 35 35.85 1.75 5.67
N GLU A 36 34.98 1.78 6.67
CA GLU A 36 34.05 2.88 6.94
C GLU A 36 34.23 3.38 8.38
N PRO A 37 34.00 4.67 8.66
CA PRO A 37 33.90 5.16 10.02
C PRO A 37 32.81 4.43 10.81
N GLU A 38 33.04 4.23 12.11
CA GLU A 38 32.06 3.58 12.98
C GLU A 38 30.71 4.33 12.98
N PRO A 39 29.60 3.66 12.64
CA PRO A 39 28.27 4.24 12.76
C PRO A 39 27.89 4.57 14.20
N LYS A 40 27.10 5.64 14.41
CA LYS A 40 26.63 6.03 15.75
C LYS A 40 25.88 4.91 16.49
N SER A 41 25.16 4.04 15.77
CA SER A 41 24.43 2.89 16.31
C SER A 41 25.33 1.77 16.86
N MET A 42 26.62 1.78 16.52
CA MET A 42 27.57 0.72 16.85
C MET A 42 28.56 1.07 17.96
N ARG A 43 28.56 2.31 18.46
CA ARG A 43 29.50 2.82 19.49
C ARG A 43 29.60 1.99 20.77
N ASN A 44 28.52 1.29 21.11
CA ASN A 44 28.44 0.50 22.33
C ASN A 44 28.87 -0.96 22.11
N LEU A 45 29.25 -1.34 20.88
CA LEU A 45 29.68 -2.70 20.55
C LEU A 45 31.18 -2.88 20.83
N PRO A 46 31.58 -4.04 21.36
CA PRO A 46 32.98 -4.39 21.43
C PRO A 46 33.55 -4.63 20.02
N SER A 47 34.88 -4.53 19.88
CA SER A 47 35.54 -4.96 18.65
C SER A 47 35.34 -6.46 18.43
N GLY A 48 34.95 -6.86 17.22
CA GLY A 48 34.61 -8.23 16.89
C GLY A 48 33.71 -8.34 15.66
N VAL A 49 33.22 -9.56 15.41
CA VAL A 49 32.22 -9.82 14.38
C VAL A 49 30.93 -9.09 14.75
N VAL A 50 30.41 -8.29 13.83
CA VAL A 50 29.12 -7.61 14.02
C VAL A 50 28.02 -8.64 13.78
N PRO A 51 27.10 -8.85 14.74
CA PRO A 51 25.95 -9.73 14.53
C PRO A 51 25.19 -9.33 13.25
N ALA A 52 24.87 -10.30 12.40
CA ALA A 52 24.11 -10.08 11.16
C ALA A 52 22.70 -9.50 11.41
N VAL A 53 22.19 -9.66 12.65
CA VAL A 53 20.81 -9.40 13.05
C VAL A 53 20.76 -8.24 14.04
N ARG A 54 21.36 -7.10 13.73
CA ARG A 54 20.88 -5.85 14.34
C ARG A 54 19.95 -5.17 13.37
N GLN A 55 18.69 -5.14 13.76
CA GLN A 55 17.68 -4.39 13.06
C GLN A 55 17.22 -3.25 13.97
N PRO A 56 17.74 -2.03 13.80
CA PRO A 56 17.32 -0.88 14.61
C PRO A 56 15.81 -0.66 14.61
N LEU A 57 15.11 -0.95 13.51
CA LEU A 57 13.66 -0.83 13.43
C LEU A 57 12.89 -1.84 14.31
N ALA A 58 13.53 -2.96 14.67
CA ALA A 58 12.93 -3.94 15.58
C ALA A 58 12.99 -3.49 17.04
N GLU A 59 13.95 -2.63 17.37
CA GLU A 59 14.12 -2.06 18.72
C GLU A 59 13.27 -0.79 18.92
N ASP A 60 12.80 -0.16 17.84
CA ASP A 60 11.97 1.05 17.90
C ASP A 60 10.52 0.72 18.32
N LYS A 61 10.22 0.93 19.61
CA LYS A 61 8.89 0.70 20.18
C LYS A 61 7.76 1.47 19.48
N THR A 62 8.07 2.58 18.81
CA THR A 62 7.05 3.36 18.09
C THR A 62 6.52 2.62 16.87
N LEU A 63 7.23 1.60 16.36
CA LEU A 63 6.79 0.79 15.22
C LEU A 63 5.97 -0.45 15.62
N LEU A 64 5.86 -0.76 16.90
CA LEU A 64 5.11 -1.93 17.38
C LEU A 64 3.65 -1.96 16.87
N PRO A 65 2.89 -0.85 16.86
CA PRO A 65 1.53 -0.84 16.31
C PRO A 65 1.48 -1.16 14.81
N PHE A 66 2.55 -0.83 14.06
CA PHE A 66 2.64 -1.15 12.64
C PHE A 66 2.85 -2.65 12.43
N PHE A 67 3.81 -3.26 13.14
CA PHE A 67 4.10 -4.69 12.98
C PHE A 67 2.96 -5.59 13.44
N SER A 68 2.23 -5.18 14.49
CA SER A 68 1.07 -5.92 15.00
C SER A 68 -0.21 -5.74 14.18
N ASN A 69 -0.22 -4.88 13.16
CA ASN A 69 -1.41 -4.57 12.37
C ASN A 69 -1.77 -5.71 11.41
N GLU A 70 -3.01 -6.21 11.49
CA GLU A 70 -3.48 -7.32 10.64
C GLU A 70 -3.33 -7.08 9.13
N ARG A 71 -3.47 -5.83 8.68
CA ARG A 71 -3.30 -5.49 7.25
C ARG A 71 -1.85 -5.58 6.82
N VAL A 72 -0.92 -5.20 7.69
CA VAL A 72 0.52 -5.34 7.46
C VAL A 72 0.90 -6.82 7.43
N ILE A 73 0.39 -7.61 8.38
CA ILE A 73 0.59 -9.07 8.43
C ILE A 73 0.07 -9.73 7.15
N ARG A 74 -1.12 -9.34 6.68
CA ARG A 74 -1.69 -9.84 5.43
C ARG A 74 -0.85 -9.45 4.22
N ALA A 75 -0.37 -8.21 4.16
CA ALA A 75 0.52 -7.73 3.10
C ALA A 75 1.89 -8.44 3.10
N ALA A 76 2.37 -8.91 4.26
CA ALA A 76 3.61 -9.68 4.40
C ALA A 76 3.46 -11.18 4.05
N GLY A 77 2.25 -11.65 3.72
CA GLY A 77 1.99 -13.06 3.38
C GLY A 77 1.07 -13.80 4.36
N GLY A 78 0.64 -13.14 5.43
CA GLY A 78 -0.31 -13.68 6.40
C GLY A 78 0.31 -14.60 7.45
N VAL A 79 -0.55 -15.06 8.38
CA VAL A 79 -0.12 -15.82 9.58
C VAL A 79 0.44 -17.21 9.23
N GLY A 80 0.06 -17.77 8.08
CA GLY A 80 0.64 -19.02 7.57
C GLY A 80 2.12 -18.85 7.22
N ALA A 81 2.45 -17.80 6.46
CA ALA A 81 3.83 -17.48 6.10
C ALA A 81 4.72 -17.19 7.32
N LEU A 82 4.15 -16.56 8.37
CA LEU A 82 4.83 -16.41 9.67
C LEU A 82 5.15 -17.78 10.29
N SER A 83 4.20 -18.72 10.29
CA SER A 83 4.39 -20.06 10.84
C SER A 83 5.50 -20.80 10.09
N ASP A 84 5.48 -20.76 8.76
CA ASP A 84 6.51 -21.37 7.91
C ASP A 84 7.88 -20.71 8.07
N TRP A 85 7.92 -19.40 8.33
CA TRP A 85 9.15 -18.69 8.63
C TRP A 85 9.72 -19.13 9.98
N LEU A 86 8.88 -19.24 11.02
CA LEU A 86 9.29 -19.69 12.34
C LEU A 86 9.89 -21.10 12.32
N LEU A 87 9.24 -22.05 11.64
CA LEU A 87 9.74 -23.43 11.52
C LEU A 87 11.10 -23.53 10.80
N ARG A 88 11.45 -22.54 9.96
CA ARG A 88 12.74 -22.50 9.27
C ARG A 88 13.85 -21.81 10.06
N HIS A 89 13.50 -20.90 10.96
CA HIS A 89 14.48 -20.06 11.67
C HIS A 89 14.65 -20.45 13.15
N VAL A 90 13.72 -21.22 13.71
CA VAL A 90 13.72 -21.60 15.13
C VAL A 90 13.72 -23.13 15.23
N THR A 91 14.76 -23.67 15.84
CA THR A 91 14.99 -25.12 15.94
C THR A 91 14.60 -25.73 17.29
N SER A 92 14.35 -24.90 18.31
CA SER A 92 14.03 -25.34 19.67
C SER A 92 12.93 -24.50 20.30
N CYS A 93 12.38 -24.97 21.41
CA CYS A 93 11.41 -24.22 22.21
C CYS A 93 11.96 -22.83 22.57
N GLN A 94 11.15 -21.79 22.33
CA GLN A 94 11.52 -20.40 22.62
C GLN A 94 11.18 -19.97 24.05
N TRP A 95 10.33 -20.73 24.76
CA TRP A 95 9.99 -20.42 26.13
C TRP A 95 11.18 -20.67 27.07
N PRO A 96 11.68 -19.65 27.80
CA PRO A 96 12.90 -19.81 28.61
C PRO A 96 12.63 -20.40 30.00
N ASN A 97 11.40 -20.29 30.51
CA ASN A 97 11.07 -20.58 31.90
C ASN A 97 10.40 -21.96 32.05
N GLY A 98 11.00 -23.00 31.47
CA GLY A 98 10.51 -24.37 31.57
C GLY A 98 11.49 -25.27 32.32
N ASP A 99 11.00 -25.97 33.35
CA ASP A 99 11.80 -26.98 34.04
C ASP A 99 12.06 -28.22 33.16
N TYR A 100 11.25 -28.40 32.12
CA TYR A 100 11.38 -29.47 31.14
C TYR A 100 10.99 -28.97 29.74
N HIS A 101 11.78 -29.38 28.73
CA HIS A 101 11.48 -29.16 27.32
C HIS A 101 11.43 -30.49 26.57
N HIS A 102 10.31 -30.73 25.90
CA HIS A 102 10.15 -31.88 25.02
C HIS A 102 10.90 -31.64 23.68
N THR A 103 11.32 -32.71 23.00
CA THR A 103 12.05 -32.62 21.72
C THR A 103 11.16 -32.11 20.58
N GLU A 104 9.90 -32.55 20.55
CA GLU A 104 8.93 -32.15 19.54
C GLU A 104 8.40 -30.73 19.78
N THR A 105 8.35 -29.95 18.70
CA THR A 105 7.90 -28.55 18.70
C THR A 105 6.58 -28.36 17.95
N VAL A 106 5.89 -27.28 18.28
CA VAL A 106 4.62 -26.87 17.69
C VAL A 106 4.56 -25.34 17.60
N ILE A 107 3.76 -24.85 16.64
CA ILE A 107 3.45 -23.42 16.54
C ILE A 107 2.32 -23.08 17.50
N HIS A 108 2.64 -22.28 18.51
CA HIS A 108 1.67 -21.69 19.43
C HIS A 108 1.26 -20.31 18.91
N ARG A 109 -0.05 -20.09 18.75
CA ARG A 109 -0.61 -18.81 18.28
C ARG A 109 -1.02 -17.96 19.47
N TYR A 110 -0.60 -16.70 19.47
CA TYR A 110 -0.90 -15.75 20.55
C TYR A 110 -1.17 -14.36 19.97
N GLY A 111 -2.42 -13.89 20.11
CA GLY A 111 -2.87 -12.65 19.48
C GLY A 111 -2.71 -12.69 17.96
N THR A 112 -2.05 -11.67 17.40
CA THR A 112 -1.71 -11.60 15.97
C THR A 112 -0.38 -12.28 15.60
N GLY A 113 0.38 -12.73 16.61
CA GLY A 113 1.69 -13.36 16.44
C GLY A 113 1.68 -14.88 16.64
N ALA A 114 2.87 -15.46 16.55
CA ALA A 114 3.10 -16.87 16.76
C ALA A 114 4.51 -17.12 17.33
N MET A 115 4.69 -18.27 17.98
CA MET A 115 5.96 -18.70 18.55
C MET A 115 6.13 -20.22 18.47
N VAL A 116 7.36 -20.69 18.57
CA VAL A 116 7.69 -22.11 18.60
C VAL A 116 7.85 -22.57 20.04
N LEU A 117 6.98 -23.49 20.46
CA LEU A 117 7.03 -24.11 21.79
C LEU A 117 7.22 -25.62 21.65
N CYS A 118 7.83 -26.28 22.66
CA CYS A 118 7.75 -27.73 22.74
C CYS A 118 6.35 -28.18 23.19
N TRP A 119 5.97 -29.43 22.92
CA TRP A 119 4.66 -29.97 23.32
C TRP A 119 4.34 -29.79 24.80
N HIS A 120 5.34 -29.89 25.68
CA HIS A 120 5.16 -29.68 27.11
C HIS A 120 4.81 -28.23 27.45
N CYS A 121 5.62 -27.27 26.99
CA CYS A 121 5.39 -25.85 27.23
C CYS A 121 4.10 -25.37 26.55
N ASP A 122 3.77 -25.85 25.35
CA ASP A 122 2.51 -25.51 24.67
C ASP A 122 1.30 -25.90 25.52
N ASN A 123 1.31 -27.10 26.11
CA ASN A 123 0.23 -27.55 26.97
C ASN A 123 0.17 -26.81 28.30
N GLN A 124 1.32 -26.46 28.90
CA GLN A 124 1.34 -25.68 30.13
C GLN A 124 0.82 -24.26 29.92
N LEU A 125 1.25 -23.61 28.83
CA LEU A 125 0.94 -22.22 28.51
C LEU A 125 -0.40 -22.08 27.77
N ARG A 126 -1.07 -23.19 27.46
CA ARG A 126 -2.40 -23.20 26.85
C ARG A 126 -3.36 -22.38 27.73
N ASP A 127 -4.00 -21.40 27.12
CA ASP A 127 -4.95 -20.47 27.77
C ASP A 127 -4.35 -19.54 28.84
N GLN A 128 -3.02 -19.47 28.98
CA GLN A 128 -2.36 -18.49 29.84
C GLN A 128 -2.15 -17.17 29.10
N THR A 129 -2.35 -16.06 29.81
CA THR A 129 -1.99 -14.72 29.33
C THR A 129 -0.83 -14.18 30.16
N SER A 130 0.25 -13.79 29.49
CA SER A 130 1.46 -13.28 30.14
C SER A 130 2.13 -12.24 29.25
N GLU A 131 2.66 -11.18 29.88
CA GLU A 131 3.46 -10.15 29.20
C GLU A 131 4.68 -10.77 28.50
N SER A 132 5.25 -11.84 29.06
CA SER A 132 6.38 -12.55 28.45
C SER A 132 6.00 -13.28 27.16
N LEU A 133 4.78 -13.83 27.09
CA LEU A 133 4.25 -14.48 25.87
C LEU A 133 3.95 -13.44 24.80
N GLU A 134 3.35 -12.31 25.19
CA GLU A 134 3.05 -11.22 24.27
C GLU A 134 4.33 -10.63 23.68
N LEU A 135 5.35 -10.39 24.52
CA LEU A 135 6.65 -9.91 24.08
C LEU A 135 7.32 -10.89 23.10
N LEU A 136 7.29 -12.19 23.38
CA LEU A 136 7.87 -13.21 22.52
C LEU A 136 7.16 -13.28 21.15
N ALA A 137 5.83 -13.28 21.15
CA ALA A 137 5.05 -13.26 19.92
C ALA A 137 5.33 -12.00 19.09
N GLN A 138 5.45 -10.84 19.73
CA GLN A 138 5.73 -9.56 19.09
C GLN A 138 7.15 -9.48 18.52
N GLN A 139 8.14 -10.02 19.21
CA GLN A 139 9.52 -10.11 18.71
C GLN A 139 9.59 -10.95 17.44
N ASN A 140 8.97 -12.14 17.46
CA ASN A 140 8.89 -13.02 16.30
C ASN A 140 8.19 -12.35 15.12
N LEU A 141 7.06 -11.70 15.37
CA LEU A 141 6.29 -10.99 14.34
C LEU A 141 7.11 -9.87 13.70
N THR A 142 7.78 -9.07 14.53
CA THR A 142 8.62 -7.96 14.08
C THR A 142 9.81 -8.45 13.24
N ALA A 143 10.50 -9.49 13.71
CA ALA A 143 11.62 -10.10 13.00
C ALA A 143 11.19 -10.64 11.63
N TRP A 144 10.06 -11.34 11.59
CA TRP A 144 9.50 -11.90 10.35
C TRP A 144 9.10 -10.81 9.35
N VAL A 145 8.32 -9.80 9.76
CA VAL A 145 7.89 -8.73 8.85
C VAL A 145 9.10 -8.01 8.27
N ILE A 146 10.12 -7.76 9.08
CA ILE A 146 11.35 -7.13 8.60
C ILE A 146 12.07 -8.01 7.59
N ASP A 147 12.19 -9.31 7.84
CA ASP A 147 12.84 -10.25 6.92
C ASP A 147 12.09 -10.28 5.56
N VAL A 148 10.75 -10.31 5.60
CA VAL A 148 9.90 -10.21 4.39
C VAL A 148 10.18 -8.92 3.62
N ILE A 149 10.18 -7.77 4.30
CA ILE A 149 10.41 -6.47 3.65
C ILE A 149 11.83 -6.40 3.06
N ARG A 150 12.83 -6.85 3.81
CA ARG A 150 14.24 -6.91 3.35
C ARG A 150 14.36 -7.75 2.08
N HIS A 151 13.75 -8.93 2.08
CA HIS A 151 13.77 -9.82 0.93
C HIS A 151 13.07 -9.17 -0.28
N ALA A 152 11.92 -8.53 -0.07
CA ALA A 152 11.15 -7.88 -1.13
C ALA A 152 11.88 -6.69 -1.79
N ILE A 153 12.66 -5.92 -1.03
CA ILE A 153 13.33 -4.70 -1.54
C ILE A 153 14.72 -4.99 -2.11
N SER A 154 15.52 -5.80 -1.42
CA SER A 154 16.96 -5.93 -1.71
C SER A 154 17.39 -7.32 -2.17
N GLY A 155 16.51 -8.33 -2.09
CA GLY A 155 16.82 -9.72 -2.44
C GLY A 155 17.94 -10.38 -1.62
N THR A 156 18.56 -9.67 -0.67
CA THR A 156 19.73 -10.08 0.10
C THR A 156 19.50 -9.84 1.60
N GLN A 157 19.89 -10.81 2.45
CA GLN A 157 19.62 -10.79 3.88
C GLN A 157 20.64 -10.00 4.72
N GLU A 158 21.77 -9.57 4.14
CA GLU A 158 22.91 -9.03 4.90
C GLU A 158 22.85 -7.53 5.24
N ARG A 159 21.80 -6.81 4.81
CA ARG A 159 21.68 -5.35 5.01
C ARG A 159 20.58 -4.99 6.03
N GLU A 160 20.84 -3.92 6.78
CA GLU A 160 19.87 -3.26 7.65
C GLU A 160 18.75 -2.60 6.83
N LEU A 161 17.49 -2.88 7.18
CA LEU A 161 16.34 -2.18 6.59
C LEU A 161 16.28 -0.77 7.14
N SER A 162 16.28 0.22 6.27
CA SER A 162 16.09 1.63 6.64
C SER A 162 14.62 1.98 6.79
N LEU A 163 14.32 3.05 7.53
CA LEU A 163 12.95 3.55 7.68
C LEU A 163 12.34 3.93 6.33
N ALA A 164 13.12 4.50 5.41
CA ALA A 164 12.65 4.87 4.08
C ALA A 164 12.22 3.64 3.26
N GLU A 165 12.97 2.55 3.35
CA GLU A 165 12.65 1.28 2.70
C GLU A 165 11.38 0.65 3.29
N LEU A 166 11.24 0.66 4.62
CA LEU A 166 10.00 0.22 5.29
C LEU A 166 8.79 1.05 4.84
N SER A 167 8.91 2.39 4.85
CA SER A 167 7.86 3.29 4.41
C SER A 167 7.49 3.07 2.95
N TRP A 168 8.49 2.86 2.08
CA TRP A 168 8.27 2.57 0.66
C TRP A 168 7.52 1.26 0.47
N TRP A 169 7.92 0.19 1.17
CA TRP A 169 7.19 -1.07 1.13
C TRP A 169 5.74 -0.91 1.62
N ALA A 170 5.51 -0.15 2.70
CA ALA A 170 4.17 0.10 3.21
C ALA A 170 3.29 0.83 2.20
N VAL A 171 3.86 1.80 1.48
CA VAL A 171 3.23 2.52 0.37
C VAL A 171 2.86 1.55 -0.76
N CYS A 172 3.83 0.78 -1.26
CA CYS A 172 3.61 -0.15 -2.36
C CYS A 172 2.58 -1.23 -2.02
N ASN A 173 2.43 -1.58 -0.74
CA ASN A 173 1.44 -2.54 -0.28
C ASN A 173 0.13 -1.93 0.20
N GLN A 174 -0.06 -0.61 0.02
CA GLN A 174 -1.28 0.12 0.43
C GLN A 174 -1.60 -0.02 1.93
N VAL A 175 -0.57 -0.11 2.77
CA VAL A 175 -0.67 -0.17 4.25
C VAL A 175 0.03 1.00 4.93
N VAL A 176 0.28 2.09 4.19
CA VAL A 176 0.93 3.31 4.70
C VAL A 176 0.17 3.96 5.84
N ASP A 177 -1.14 3.80 5.87
CA ASP A 177 -2.02 4.31 6.92
C ASP A 177 -1.94 3.51 8.22
N ALA A 178 -1.29 2.34 8.21
CA ALA A 178 -0.93 1.62 9.43
C ALA A 178 0.36 2.17 10.09
N LEU A 179 1.12 3.05 9.41
CA LEU A 179 2.31 3.68 10.00
C LEU A 179 1.90 4.72 11.04
N PRO A 180 2.44 4.64 12.28
CA PRO A 180 2.21 5.65 13.30
C PRO A 180 2.63 7.05 12.82
N GLU A 181 1.87 8.07 13.22
CA GLU A 181 2.06 9.43 12.74
C GLU A 181 3.48 9.96 13.01
N ALA A 182 4.05 9.69 14.18
CA ALA A 182 5.43 10.03 14.52
C ALA A 182 6.47 9.38 13.57
N VAL A 183 6.21 8.14 13.12
CA VAL A 183 7.05 7.42 12.17
C VAL A 183 6.91 8.05 10.77
N SER A 184 5.68 8.32 10.34
CA SER A 184 5.37 8.96 9.06
C SER A 184 6.01 10.34 8.94
N ARG A 185 5.98 11.14 10.02
CA ARG A 185 6.66 12.44 10.09
C ARG A 185 8.16 12.31 9.96
N ARG A 186 8.80 11.39 10.70
CA ARG A 186 10.24 11.09 10.57
C ARG A 186 10.59 10.68 9.14
N SER A 187 9.77 9.83 8.50
CA SER A 187 9.99 9.39 7.12
C SER A 187 9.86 10.53 6.10
N LEU A 188 9.01 11.53 6.36
CA LEU A 188 8.86 12.71 5.51
C LEU A 188 9.85 13.84 5.85
N GLY A 189 10.68 13.68 6.89
CA GLY A 189 11.54 14.75 7.40
C GLY A 189 10.77 15.90 8.05
N LEU A 190 9.51 15.68 8.45
CA LEU A 190 8.70 16.66 9.14
C LEU A 190 9.10 16.74 10.63
N PRO A 191 9.00 17.93 11.26
CA PRO A 191 9.34 18.08 12.67
C PRO A 191 8.45 17.19 13.54
N ALA A 192 8.98 16.61 14.61
CA ALA A 192 8.17 15.81 15.54
C ALA A 192 6.99 16.63 16.07
N GLU A 193 5.82 16.01 16.12
CA GLU A 193 4.63 16.64 16.67
C GLU A 193 4.82 16.87 18.16
N LYS A 194 4.55 18.09 18.62
CA LYS A 194 4.57 18.42 20.03
C LYS A 194 3.15 18.25 20.56
N ILE A 195 2.91 17.14 21.23
CA ILE A 195 1.64 16.92 21.91
C ILE A 195 1.65 17.75 23.19
N CYS A 196 0.90 18.86 23.18
CA CYS A 196 0.71 19.70 24.36
C CYS A 196 -0.46 19.16 25.20
N SER A 197 -0.35 19.23 26.53
CA SER A 197 -1.48 18.88 27.41
C SER A 197 -2.62 19.92 27.34
N VAL A 198 -2.28 21.15 26.96
CA VAL A 198 -3.22 22.26 26.74
C VAL A 198 -2.87 22.92 25.43
N TYR A 199 -3.87 23.08 24.56
CA TYR A 199 -3.75 23.84 23.32
C TYR A 199 -4.45 25.19 23.50
N ARG A 200 -3.88 26.27 22.95
CA ARG A 200 -4.68 27.46 22.68
C ARG A 200 -5.52 27.19 21.45
N GLU A 201 -6.75 27.69 21.44
CA GLU A 201 -7.66 27.50 20.31
C GLU A 201 -7.08 28.07 18.99
N SER A 202 -6.26 29.12 19.08
CA SER A 202 -5.50 29.70 17.96
C SER A 202 -4.45 28.77 17.34
N ASP A 203 -3.98 27.77 18.09
CA ASP A 203 -2.93 26.85 17.65
C ASP A 203 -3.52 25.63 16.93
N ILE A 204 -4.84 25.45 16.99
CA ILE A 204 -5.56 24.41 16.26
C ILE A 204 -5.79 24.93 14.83
N VAL A 205 -5.11 24.32 13.86
CA VAL A 205 -5.30 24.63 12.44
C VAL A 205 -6.26 23.60 11.83
N PRO A 206 -7.53 23.97 11.53
CA PRO A 206 -8.46 23.05 10.90
C PRO A 206 -7.96 22.67 9.50
N GLY A 207 -7.85 21.36 9.24
CA GLY A 207 -7.41 20.84 7.94
C GLY A 207 -5.89 20.65 7.80
N GLU A 208 -5.10 20.75 8.88
CA GLU A 208 -3.70 20.32 8.84
C GLU A 208 -3.62 18.84 8.41
N GLN A 209 -2.92 18.58 7.31
CA GLN A 209 -2.80 17.22 6.79
C GLN A 209 -1.82 16.42 7.64
N THR A 210 -2.28 15.26 8.13
CA THR A 210 -1.38 14.30 8.78
C THR A 210 -0.30 13.82 7.81
N ALA A 211 0.88 13.48 8.31
CA ALA A 211 1.97 12.91 7.53
C ALA A 211 1.54 11.63 6.79
N THR A 212 0.69 10.83 7.43
CA THR A 212 0.03 9.68 6.81
C THR A 212 -0.85 10.08 5.61
N SER A 213 -1.63 11.16 5.72
CA SER A 213 -2.44 11.70 4.61
C SER A 213 -1.56 12.25 3.48
N ILE A 214 -0.49 12.98 3.81
CA ILE A 214 0.48 13.50 2.84
C ILE A 214 1.13 12.35 2.06
N LEU A 215 1.59 11.31 2.76
CA LEU A 215 2.15 10.11 2.13
C LEU A 215 1.13 9.47 1.19
N LYS A 216 -0.09 9.20 1.68
CA LYS A 216 -1.16 8.58 0.90
C LYS A 216 -1.54 9.39 -0.34
N GLN A 217 -1.59 10.72 -0.23
CA GLN A 217 -1.88 11.60 -1.35
C GLN A 217 -0.76 11.57 -2.39
N ARG A 218 0.50 11.68 -1.95
CA ARG A 218 1.67 11.63 -2.85
C ARG A 218 1.81 10.30 -3.57
N THR A 219 1.33 9.22 -2.96
CA THR A 219 1.53 7.86 -3.47
C THR A 219 0.28 7.25 -4.10
N LYS A 220 -0.80 8.01 -4.25
CA LYS A 220 -2.10 7.55 -4.78
C LYS A 220 -2.02 6.91 -6.18
N ASN A 221 -1.02 7.27 -6.97
CA ASN A 221 -0.83 6.79 -8.34
C ASN A 221 0.25 5.70 -8.48
N LEU A 222 0.85 5.25 -7.38
CA LEU A 222 1.89 4.21 -7.43
C LEU A 222 1.25 2.83 -7.53
N ALA A 223 1.67 2.05 -8.52
CA ALA A 223 1.29 0.65 -8.65
C ALA A 223 1.96 -0.18 -7.53
N PRO A 224 1.29 -1.21 -7.00
CA PRO A 224 1.91 -2.13 -6.06
C PRO A 224 3.17 -2.79 -6.63
N LEU A 225 4.17 -3.03 -5.78
CA LEU A 225 5.30 -3.86 -6.17
C LEU A 225 4.79 -5.27 -6.50
N PRO A 226 5.19 -5.88 -7.64
CA PRO A 226 4.84 -7.26 -7.94
C PRO A 226 5.53 -8.17 -6.93
N TYR A 227 4.75 -8.77 -6.03
CA TYR A 227 5.24 -9.83 -5.14
C TYR A 227 5.61 -11.09 -5.95
N ALA A 228 6.78 -11.66 -5.68
CA ALA A 228 7.28 -12.88 -6.33
C ALA A 228 6.52 -14.17 -5.94
N HIS A 229 5.59 -14.11 -4.99
CA HIS A 229 4.75 -15.25 -4.59
C HIS A 229 3.29 -14.81 -4.42
N GLN A 230 2.59 -14.62 -5.52
CA GLN A 230 1.13 -14.69 -5.51
C GLN A 230 0.73 -15.80 -6.48
N GLN A 231 0.42 -16.97 -5.92
CA GLN A 231 -0.51 -17.89 -6.57
C GLN A 231 -1.74 -17.06 -6.94
N GLN A 232 -1.97 -17.00 -8.25
CA GLN A 232 -3.18 -16.58 -8.95
C GLN A 232 -4.20 -15.87 -8.04
N LYS A 233 -4.07 -14.55 -7.89
CA LYS A 233 -5.25 -13.75 -7.56
C LYS A 233 -6.26 -13.99 -8.67
N SER A 234 -7.42 -14.51 -8.29
CA SER A 234 -8.69 -14.39 -9.02
C SER A 234 -8.78 -12.99 -9.64
N PRO A 235 -9.33 -12.84 -10.87
CA PRO A 235 -9.45 -11.54 -11.50
C PRO A 235 -10.13 -10.59 -10.50
N GLN A 236 -9.38 -9.60 -10.02
CA GLN A 236 -9.97 -8.52 -9.25
C GLN A 236 -11.09 -7.96 -10.12
N GLU A 237 -12.33 -8.00 -9.62
CA GLU A 237 -13.41 -7.21 -10.19
C GLU A 237 -12.88 -5.80 -10.34
N LYS A 238 -12.63 -5.41 -11.60
CA LYS A 238 -12.14 -4.08 -11.94
C LYS A 238 -13.13 -3.13 -11.31
N THR A 239 -12.65 -2.32 -10.37
CA THR A 239 -13.41 -1.27 -9.71
C THR A 239 -14.20 -0.52 -10.77
N VAL A 240 -15.52 -0.68 -10.70
CA VAL A 240 -16.52 0.13 -11.39
C VAL A 240 -16.23 1.60 -11.08
N VAL A 241 -16.22 2.45 -12.10
CA VAL A 241 -15.92 3.89 -12.10
C VAL A 241 -15.99 4.48 -10.71
N SER A 242 -14.86 4.99 -10.20
CA SER A 242 -14.90 5.88 -9.05
C SER A 242 -15.56 7.19 -9.49
N ILE A 243 -16.88 7.26 -9.44
CA ILE A 243 -17.60 8.52 -9.52
C ILE A 243 -17.19 9.28 -8.26
N ILE A 244 -16.35 10.29 -8.42
CA ILE A 244 -15.95 11.16 -7.32
C ILE A 244 -17.19 11.99 -6.98
N VAL A 245 -17.89 11.58 -5.92
CA VAL A 245 -18.99 12.34 -5.34
C VAL A 245 -18.37 13.31 -4.34
N ASP A 246 -18.45 14.60 -4.64
CA ASP A 246 -18.16 15.66 -3.69
C ASP A 246 -19.45 15.96 -2.91
N PRO A 247 -19.56 15.58 -1.63
CA PRO A 247 -20.76 15.83 -0.85
C PRO A 247 -20.99 17.33 -0.56
N GLU A 248 -19.99 18.19 -0.78
CA GLU A 248 -20.02 19.62 -0.48
C GLU A 248 -19.75 20.48 -1.73
N SER A 249 -20.21 20.02 -2.91
CA SER A 249 -20.07 20.79 -4.15
C SER A 249 -20.66 22.20 -3.99
N PRO A 250 -19.89 23.30 -4.21
CA PRO A 250 -20.35 24.67 -3.96
C PRO A 250 -21.66 25.03 -4.66
N GLU A 251 -21.90 24.48 -5.85
CA GLU A 251 -23.11 24.69 -6.64
C GLU A 251 -24.38 24.11 -5.98
N SER A 252 -24.28 23.09 -5.12
CA SER A 252 -25.45 22.52 -4.43
C SER A 252 -26.04 23.46 -3.38
N PHE A 253 -25.26 24.43 -2.90
CA PHE A 253 -25.70 25.44 -1.93
C PHE A 253 -26.26 26.71 -2.59
N MET A 254 -26.24 26.81 -3.93
CA MET A 254 -26.72 27.98 -4.66
C MET A 254 -28.22 27.85 -4.99
N LYS A 255 -28.98 28.95 -4.83
CA LYS A 255 -30.41 29.03 -5.21
C LYS A 255 -30.65 28.75 -6.70
N LEU A 256 -29.69 29.10 -7.56
CA LEU A 256 -29.68 28.82 -9.00
C LEU A 256 -28.32 28.23 -9.39
N PRO A 257 -28.16 26.90 -9.33
CA PRO A 257 -26.90 26.24 -9.66
C PRO A 257 -26.52 26.46 -11.13
N LYS A 258 -25.25 26.79 -11.37
CA LYS A 258 -24.72 26.84 -12.74
C LYS A 258 -24.50 25.42 -13.24
N ARG A 259 -25.30 24.99 -14.22
CA ARG A 259 -25.15 23.66 -14.81
C ARG A 259 -23.84 23.54 -15.60
N ARG A 260 -22.91 22.72 -15.12
CA ARG A 260 -21.64 22.43 -15.81
C ARG A 260 -21.80 21.19 -16.68
N ARG A 261 -21.51 21.31 -17.97
CA ARG A 261 -21.57 20.16 -18.88
C ARG A 261 -20.46 19.17 -18.55
N TRP A 262 -20.81 17.93 -18.21
CA TRP A 262 -19.87 16.82 -18.23
C TRP A 262 -19.44 16.48 -19.67
N VAL A 263 -18.14 16.61 -19.94
CA VAL A 263 -17.51 16.37 -21.25
C VAL A 263 -16.53 15.22 -21.11
N LYS A 264 -16.64 14.22 -22.00
CA LYS A 264 -15.80 13.03 -22.02
C LYS A 264 -15.60 12.57 -23.46
N GLU A 265 -14.63 13.17 -24.13
CA GLU A 265 -14.34 12.90 -25.54
C GLU A 265 -14.04 11.42 -25.83
N LYS A 266 -13.36 10.71 -24.91
CA LYS A 266 -13.12 9.27 -25.05
C LYS A 266 -14.42 8.47 -25.12
N TYR A 267 -15.43 8.85 -24.33
CA TYR A 267 -16.73 8.19 -24.35
C TYR A 267 -17.45 8.47 -25.68
N THR A 268 -17.53 9.73 -26.12
CA THR A 268 -18.21 10.06 -27.39
C THR A 268 -17.53 9.44 -28.61
N ARG A 269 -16.20 9.28 -28.62
CA ARG A 269 -15.48 8.50 -29.65
C ARG A 269 -15.82 7.02 -29.60
N TRP A 270 -15.99 6.43 -28.42
CA TRP A 270 -16.46 5.05 -28.30
C TRP A 270 -17.91 4.92 -28.79
N VAL A 271 -18.79 5.89 -28.51
CA VAL A 271 -20.17 5.87 -29.02
C VAL A 271 -20.19 5.83 -30.55
N LYS A 272 -19.28 6.53 -31.25
CA LYS A 272 -19.14 6.44 -32.71
C LYS A 272 -18.90 5.05 -33.24
N THR A 273 -18.25 4.16 -32.48
CA THR A 273 -17.95 2.80 -32.92
C THR A 273 -19.10 1.82 -32.68
N GLN A 274 -20.19 2.27 -32.06
CA GLN A 274 -21.33 1.42 -31.75
C GLN A 274 -22.29 1.33 -32.94
N PRO A 275 -23.08 0.24 -33.04
CA PRO A 275 -24.17 0.15 -34.01
C PRO A 275 -25.22 1.23 -33.75
N CYS A 276 -25.85 1.69 -34.82
CA CYS A 276 -26.97 2.64 -34.80
C CYS A 276 -28.11 2.07 -33.95
N ALA A 277 -28.59 2.86 -33.00
CA ALA A 277 -29.68 2.46 -32.11
C ALA A 277 -30.99 2.14 -32.84
N CYS A 278 -31.19 2.66 -34.05
CA CYS A 278 -32.41 2.44 -34.83
C CYS A 278 -32.33 1.22 -35.77
N CYS A 279 -31.19 1.00 -36.43
CA CYS A 279 -31.08 0.03 -37.52
C CYS A 279 -29.91 -0.94 -37.43
N GLY A 280 -29.07 -0.84 -36.40
CA GLY A 280 -27.94 -1.75 -36.18
C GLY A 280 -26.72 -1.53 -37.10
N MET A 281 -26.85 -0.74 -38.17
CA MET A 281 -25.73 -0.39 -39.05
C MET A 281 -24.69 0.47 -38.31
N PRO A 282 -23.41 0.52 -38.75
CA PRO A 282 -22.40 1.37 -38.10
C PRO A 282 -22.87 2.81 -37.91
N ALA A 283 -22.73 3.34 -36.69
CA ALA A 283 -22.99 4.75 -36.43
C ALA A 283 -21.92 5.63 -37.08
N ASP A 284 -22.28 6.88 -37.34
CA ASP A 284 -21.39 7.88 -37.94
C ASP A 284 -20.99 8.92 -36.89
N ASP A 285 -22.00 9.49 -36.23
CA ASP A 285 -21.82 10.56 -35.25
C ASP A 285 -22.61 10.33 -33.95
N PRO A 286 -22.05 10.76 -32.80
CA PRO A 286 -22.72 10.77 -31.51
C PRO A 286 -23.83 11.82 -31.53
N HIS A 287 -25.07 11.39 -31.39
CA HIS A 287 -26.22 12.27 -31.30
C HIS A 287 -26.46 12.70 -29.85
N HIS A 288 -26.27 13.98 -29.51
CA HIS A 288 -26.64 14.51 -28.19
C HIS A 288 -28.16 14.69 -28.09
N LEU A 289 -28.75 14.30 -26.95
CA LEU A 289 -30.16 14.53 -26.64
C LEU A 289 -30.59 15.99 -26.89
N ILE A 290 -31.66 16.19 -27.67
CA ILE A 290 -32.26 17.51 -27.95
C ILE A 290 -33.71 17.58 -27.45
N GLY A 291 -34.23 18.80 -27.21
CA GLY A 291 -35.64 19.01 -26.86
C GLY A 291 -36.05 18.74 -25.40
N HIS A 292 -35.19 18.18 -24.57
CA HIS A 292 -35.53 17.79 -23.17
C HIS A 292 -34.91 18.67 -22.07
N GLY A 293 -34.58 19.93 -22.37
CA GLY A 293 -33.96 20.84 -21.38
C GLY A 293 -32.55 20.45 -20.91
N GLN A 294 -31.98 19.38 -21.48
CA GLN A 294 -30.64 18.90 -21.18
C GLN A 294 -29.54 19.70 -21.90
N GLY A 295 -29.90 20.73 -22.66
CA GLY A 295 -29.02 21.78 -23.19
C GLY A 295 -29.78 23.10 -23.33
N GLY A 296 -29.06 24.19 -23.56
CA GLY A 296 -29.58 25.50 -24.00
C GLY A 296 -29.23 25.83 -25.45
N MET A 297 -29.68 26.99 -25.94
CA MET A 297 -29.43 27.46 -27.31
C MET A 297 -27.93 27.47 -27.64
N GLY A 298 -27.52 26.72 -28.67
CA GLY A 298 -26.10 26.61 -29.08
C GLY A 298 -25.22 25.75 -28.16
N THR A 299 -25.79 25.04 -27.18
CA THR A 299 -25.06 24.17 -26.26
C THR A 299 -25.51 22.72 -26.39
N LYS A 300 -24.61 21.79 -26.05
CA LYS A 300 -24.87 20.35 -26.10
C LYS A 300 -25.19 19.79 -24.72
N ALA A 301 -25.95 18.69 -24.69
CA ALA A 301 -26.15 17.92 -23.48
C ALA A 301 -24.84 17.32 -22.93
N HIS A 302 -24.91 16.72 -21.73
CA HIS A 302 -23.80 15.94 -21.20
C HIS A 302 -23.38 14.86 -22.19
N ASP A 303 -22.08 14.57 -22.27
CA ASP A 303 -21.58 13.53 -23.17
C ASP A 303 -22.10 12.14 -22.81
N LEU A 304 -22.63 11.95 -21.60
CA LEU A 304 -23.34 10.74 -21.21
C LEU A 304 -24.69 10.58 -21.95
N PHE A 305 -25.35 11.69 -22.31
CA PHE A 305 -26.67 11.71 -22.96
C PHE A 305 -26.52 11.76 -24.47
N VAL A 306 -25.86 10.72 -25.00
CA VAL A 306 -25.51 10.59 -26.40
C VAL A 306 -25.93 9.22 -26.91
N LEU A 307 -26.50 9.17 -28.10
CA LEU A 307 -26.92 7.96 -28.79
C LEU A 307 -26.09 7.72 -30.07
N PRO A 308 -25.69 6.47 -30.38
CA PRO A 308 -25.08 6.17 -31.67
C PRO A 308 -26.14 6.16 -32.78
N LEU A 309 -26.03 7.06 -33.76
CA LEU A 309 -26.89 7.08 -34.94
C LEU A 309 -26.06 7.04 -36.23
N CYS A 310 -26.56 6.33 -37.24
CA CYS A 310 -26.03 6.47 -38.59
C CYS A 310 -26.48 7.82 -39.18
N ARG A 311 -25.78 8.30 -40.22
CA ARG A 311 -26.05 9.60 -40.85
C ARG A 311 -27.52 9.80 -41.24
N LYS A 312 -28.17 8.76 -41.76
CA LYS A 312 -29.58 8.79 -42.18
C LYS A 312 -30.51 9.05 -40.99
N HIS A 313 -30.40 8.24 -39.94
CA HIS A 313 -31.23 8.37 -38.73
C HIS A 313 -30.92 9.64 -37.94
N HIS A 314 -29.66 10.06 -37.94
CA HIS A 314 -29.26 11.34 -37.35
C HIS A 314 -29.96 12.51 -38.04
N ASN A 315 -29.98 12.54 -39.38
CA ASN A 315 -30.67 13.57 -40.14
C ASN A 315 -32.20 13.47 -40.01
N GLU A 316 -32.77 12.25 -39.99
CA GLU A 316 -34.21 12.01 -39.78
C GLU A 316 -34.66 12.64 -38.45
N LEU A 317 -33.91 12.42 -37.37
CA LEU A 317 -34.16 13.01 -36.06
C LEU A 317 -34.11 14.54 -36.08
N HIS A 318 -33.07 15.16 -36.68
CA HIS A 318 -32.99 16.62 -36.78
C HIS A 318 -34.02 17.25 -37.72
N THR A 319 -34.59 16.46 -38.64
CA THR A 319 -35.63 16.94 -39.56
C THR A 319 -36.98 16.99 -38.85
N ASP A 320 -37.35 15.92 -38.16
CA ASP A 320 -38.60 15.83 -37.41
C ASP A 320 -38.41 14.87 -36.22
N THR A 321 -38.23 15.46 -35.04
CA THR A 321 -38.03 14.70 -33.80
C THR A 321 -39.26 13.87 -33.45
N VAL A 322 -40.47 14.39 -33.70
CA VAL A 322 -41.72 13.72 -33.31
C VAL A 322 -41.93 12.49 -34.17
N ALA A 323 -41.83 12.64 -35.49
CA ALA A 323 -41.95 11.51 -36.41
C ALA A 323 -40.86 10.46 -36.20
N PHE A 324 -39.65 10.87 -35.83
CA PHE A 324 -38.57 9.96 -35.48
C PHE A 324 -38.91 9.15 -34.21
N GLU A 325 -39.33 9.83 -33.14
CA GLU A 325 -39.64 9.18 -31.86
C GLU A 325 -40.84 8.24 -31.95
N ASP A 326 -41.87 8.59 -32.72
CA ASP A 326 -43.02 7.72 -32.99
C ASP A 326 -42.61 6.41 -33.69
N LYS A 327 -41.55 6.47 -34.50
CA LYS A 327 -41.11 5.34 -35.34
C LYS A 327 -40.07 4.44 -34.67
N TYR A 328 -39.17 5.00 -33.87
CA TYR A 328 -38.04 4.26 -33.29
C TYR A 328 -38.02 4.24 -31.75
N GLY A 329 -38.95 4.94 -31.10
CA GLY A 329 -38.98 5.15 -29.66
C GLY A 329 -38.37 6.50 -29.25
N SER A 330 -38.75 6.98 -28.07
CA SER A 330 -38.30 8.29 -27.56
C SER A 330 -36.78 8.36 -27.43
N GLN A 331 -36.19 9.55 -27.65
CA GLN A 331 -34.75 9.73 -27.43
C GLN A 331 -34.34 9.34 -26.01
N LEU A 332 -35.17 9.64 -25.01
CA LEU A 332 -34.90 9.30 -23.60
C LEU A 332 -34.78 7.80 -23.38
N GLU A 333 -35.70 7.02 -23.95
CA GLU A 333 -35.70 5.57 -23.84
C GLU A 333 -34.50 4.95 -24.55
N LEU A 334 -34.21 5.40 -25.77
CA LEU A 334 -33.05 4.93 -26.53
C LEU A 334 -31.74 5.21 -25.79
N ILE A 335 -31.59 6.41 -25.23
CA ILE A 335 -30.40 6.79 -24.44
C ILE A 335 -30.31 5.99 -23.15
N PHE A 336 -31.43 5.79 -22.43
CA PHE A 336 -31.43 5.00 -21.21
C PHE A 336 -30.95 3.57 -21.45
N ARG A 337 -31.50 2.90 -22.47
CA ARG A 337 -31.07 1.55 -22.88
C ARG A 337 -29.60 1.50 -23.28
N PHE A 338 -29.12 2.56 -23.96
CA PHE A 338 -27.73 2.64 -24.38
C PHE A 338 -26.76 2.85 -23.21
N ILE A 339 -27.11 3.71 -22.25
CA ILE A 339 -26.34 3.92 -21.01
C ILE A 339 -26.31 2.63 -20.18
N ASP A 340 -27.45 1.97 -20.01
CA ASP A 340 -27.53 0.68 -19.31
C ASP A 340 -26.60 -0.36 -19.93
N ARG A 341 -26.64 -0.51 -21.27
CA ARG A 341 -25.69 -1.36 -21.99
C ARG A 341 -24.24 -0.94 -21.75
N ALA A 342 -23.91 0.35 -21.82
CA ALA A 342 -22.55 0.84 -21.64
C ALA A 342 -22.02 0.56 -20.22
N LEU A 343 -22.88 0.61 -19.21
CA LEU A 343 -22.57 0.20 -17.84
C LEU A 343 -22.39 -1.33 -17.75
N ALA A 344 -23.34 -2.10 -18.29
CA ALA A 344 -23.34 -3.57 -18.22
C ALA A 344 -22.11 -4.21 -18.89
N ILE A 345 -21.59 -3.60 -19.97
CA ILE A 345 -20.40 -4.11 -20.68
C ILE A 345 -19.09 -3.47 -20.19
N GLY A 346 -19.13 -2.66 -19.13
CA GLY A 346 -17.95 -2.08 -18.49
C GLY A 346 -17.23 -1.00 -19.32
N VAL A 347 -17.95 -0.29 -20.20
CA VAL A 347 -17.38 0.86 -20.94
C VAL A 347 -17.31 2.10 -20.06
N LEU A 348 -18.33 2.25 -19.23
CA LEU A 348 -18.32 3.17 -18.10
C LEU A 348 -17.89 2.36 -16.87
N ALA A 349 -16.61 1.95 -16.86
CA ALA A 349 -15.91 1.26 -15.75
C ALA A 349 -14.69 2.06 -15.28
#